data_AF-A0A948XF24-F1
#
_entry.id   AF-A0A948XF24-F1
#
_cell.length_a   1.000
_cell.length_b   1.000
_cell.length_c   1.000
_cell.angle_alpha   90.00
_cell.angle_beta   90.00
_cell.angle_gamma   90.00
#
_symmetry.space_group_name_H-M   'P 1'
#
loop_
_entity.id
_entity.type
_entity.pdbx_description
1 polymer ?
#
loop_
_entity_poly.entity_id
_entity_poly.type
_entity_poly.pdbx_seq_one_letter_code
_entity_poly.pdbx_strand_id
1 'polypeptide(L)' 'MDRPGRKLKIGILASTNMTDGQALIDAIEEKKLNAKITVVISDKEKSGALKRAEKHHILKQLNNNLIN' A
#
# COMPACT_ATOMS: atom_id res chain seq x y z
N MET A 1 23.40 2.74 10.13
CA MET A 1 23.64 3.60 8.95
C MET A 1 22.79 3.10 7.80
N ASP A 2 21.83 3.90 7.39
CA ASP A 2 21.01 3.63 6.20
C ASP A 2 21.91 3.68 4.94
N ARG A 3 21.69 2.77 3.98
CA ARG A 3 22.54 2.67 2.79
C ARG A 3 22.02 3.65 1.72
N PRO A 4 22.81 4.65 1.28
CA PRO A 4 22.35 5.61 0.28
C PRO A 4 21.94 4.87 -1.00
N GLY A 5 20.66 4.99 -1.37
CA GLY A 5 20.08 4.40 -2.59
C GLY A 5 19.06 3.27 -2.38
N ARG A 6 18.91 2.70 -1.18
CA ARG A 6 17.91 1.65 -0.94
C ARG A 6 16.55 2.28 -0.60
N LYS A 7 15.55 2.11 -1.47
CA LYS A 7 14.16 2.44 -1.15
C LYS A 7 13.59 1.42 -0.16
N LEU A 8 12.98 1.89 0.92
CA LEU A 8 12.23 1.04 1.85
C LEU A 8 11.03 0.43 1.11
N LYS A 9 10.90 -0.89 1.10
CA LYS A 9 9.73 -1.58 0.52
C LYS A 9 8.64 -1.68 1.58
N ILE A 10 7.46 -1.15 1.28
CA ILE A 10 6.33 -1.13 2.21
C ILE A 10 5.24 -2.06 1.67
N GLY A 11 4.80 -3.00 2.51
CA GLY A 11 3.57 -3.78 2.30
C GLY A 11 2.48 -3.27 3.23
N ILE A 12 1.29 -3.00 2.70
CA ILE A 12 0.17 -2.45 3.46
C ILE A 12 -0.90 -3.54 3.63
N LEU A 13 -1.32 -3.77 4.87
CA LEU A 13 -2.46 -4.62 5.21
C LEU A 13 -3.63 -3.71 5.57
N ALA A 14 -4.71 -3.74 4.79
CA ALA A 14 -5.84 -2.84 4.97
C ALA A 14 -7.18 -3.57 4.82
N SER A 15 -8.02 -3.53 5.87
CA SER A 15 -9.37 -4.10 5.88
C SER A 15 -10.48 -3.07 5.69
N THR A 16 -10.09 -1.80 5.50
CA THR A 16 -10.99 -0.64 5.39
C THR A 16 -10.55 0.26 4.23
N ASN A 17 -10.93 1.54 4.25
CA ASN A 17 -10.73 2.44 3.12
C ASN A 17 -9.30 2.96 2.97
N MET A 18 -8.42 2.76 3.96
CA MET A 18 -7.05 3.31 3.93
C MET A 18 -7.08 4.83 3.66
N THR A 19 -7.95 5.54 4.39
CA THR A 19 -8.13 6.99 4.22
C THR A 19 -6.84 7.74 4.55
N ASP A 20 -6.15 7.31 5.61
CA ASP A 20 -4.87 7.88 6.06
C ASP A 20 -3.68 7.43 5.19
N GLY A 21 -3.88 6.45 4.31
CA GLY A 21 -2.83 5.99 3.40
C GLY A 21 -2.48 6.99 2.31
N GLN A 22 -3.30 8.03 2.09
CA GLN A 22 -2.93 9.15 1.19
C GLN A 22 -1.69 9.88 1.71
N ALA A 23 -1.62 10.19 3.02
CA ALA A 23 -0.46 10.88 3.58
C ALA A 23 0.86 10.10 3.36
N LEU A 24 0.82 8.77 3.38
CA LEU A 24 1.99 7.94 3.07
C LEU A 24 2.37 8.00 1.59
N ILE A 25 1.37 7.97 0.70
CA ILE A 25 1.58 8.08 -0.75
C ILE A 25 2.13 9.46 -1.09
N ASP A 26 1.52 10.52 -0.56
CA ASP A 26 1.96 11.91 -0.71
C ASP A 26 3.40 12.07 -0.22
N ALA A 27 3.75 11.52 0.95
CA ALA A 27 5.13 11.58 1.46
C ALA A 27 6.15 10.87 0.55
N ILE A 28 5.75 9.79 -0.13
CA ILE A 28 6.61 9.08 -1.09
C ILE A 28 6.74 9.87 -2.39
N GLU A 29 5.64 10.44 -2.90
CA GLU A 29 5.61 11.25 -4.12
C GLU A 29 6.38 12.57 -3.96
N GLU A 30 6.22 13.23 -2.81
CA GLU A 30 6.95 14.44 -2.42
C GLU A 30 8.42 14.17 -2.07
N LYS A 31 8.88 12.91 -2.16
CA LYS A 31 10.24 12.46 -1.82
C LYS A 31 10.65 12.77 -0.37
N LYS A 32 9.67 13.05 0.51
CA LYS A 32 9.88 13.18 1.96
C LYS A 32 10.22 11.82 2.60
N LEU A 33 9.75 10.74 1.98
CA LEU A 33 10.05 9.38 2.37
C LEU A 33 10.68 8.60 1.21
N ASN A 34 11.92 8.12 1.38
CA ASN A 34 12.59 7.26 0.40
C ASN A 34 12.06 5.82 0.47
N ALA A 35 10.80 5.62 0.13
CA ALA A 35 10.12 4.33 0.15
C ALA A 35 9.38 4.04 -1.16
N LYS A 36 8.90 2.80 -1.29
CA LYS A 36 8.01 2.36 -2.34
C LYS A 36 7.00 1.38 -1.75
N ILE A 37 5.72 1.66 -1.93
CA ILE A 37 4.67 0.69 -1.61
C ILE A 37 4.71 -0.38 -2.70
N THR A 38 4.96 -1.61 -2.31
CA THR A 38 5.11 -2.74 -3.24
C THR A 38 3.88 -3.62 -3.30
N VAL A 39 3.06 -3.65 -2.24
CA VAL A 39 1.84 -4.46 -2.20
C VAL A 39 0.83 -3.86 -1.23
N VAL A 40 -0.45 -3.94 -1.59
CA VAL A 40 -1.58 -3.71 -0.69
C VAL A 40 -2.38 -5.00 -0.61
N ILE A 41 -2.49 -5.55 0.59
CA ILE A 41 -3.24 -6.76 0.90
C ILE A 41 -4.51 -6.36 1.63
N SER A 42 -5.67 -6.83 1.15
CA SER A 42 -6.96 -6.60 1.80
C SER A 42 -7.70 -7.91 1.99
N ASP A 43 -8.46 -8.03 3.08
CA ASP A 43 -9.39 -9.14 3.36
C ASP A 43 -10.80 -8.88 2.77
N LYS A 44 -11.02 -7.69 2.19
CA LYS A 44 -12.30 -7.30 1.60
C LYS A 44 -12.13 -6.93 0.13
N GLU A 45 -12.85 -7.66 -0.73
CA GLU A 45 -12.80 -7.54 -2.19
C GLU A 45 -13.13 -6.12 -2.71
N LYS A 46 -13.96 -5.37 -1.99
CA LYS A 46 -14.39 -4.01 -2.37
C LYS A 46 -13.84 -2.91 -1.46
N SER A 47 -12.72 -3.15 -0.77
CA SER A 47 -12.15 -2.14 0.14
C SER A 47 -11.68 -0.88 -0.62
N GLY A 48 -11.81 0.27 0.02
CA GLY A 48 -11.26 1.53 -0.51
C GLY A 48 -9.73 1.50 -0.66
N ALA A 49 -9.05 0.56 0.01
CA ALA A 49 -7.62 0.33 -0.14
C ALA A 49 -7.26 -0.28 -1.51
N LEU A 50 -8.01 -1.29 -1.98
CA LEU A 50 -7.77 -1.90 -3.30
C LEU A 50 -7.99 -0.91 -4.45
N LYS A 51 -9.03 -0.06 -4.33
CA LYS A 51 -9.29 1.02 -5.30
C LYS A 51 -8.16 2.06 -5.33
N ARG A 52 -7.60 2.39 -4.16
CA ARG A 52 -6.44 3.31 -4.06
C ARG A 52 -5.17 2.69 -4.63
N ALA A 53 -4.93 1.40 -4.36
CA ALA A 53 -3.81 0.68 -4.95
C ALA A 53 -3.89 0.69 -6.48
N GLU A 54 -5.07 0.48 -7.04
CA GLU A 54 -5.31 0.53 -8.48
C GLU A 54 -5.08 1.93 -9.06
N LYS A 55 -5.60 2.99 -8.43
CA LYS A 55 -5.37 4.39 -8.84
C LYS A 55 -3.89 4.76 -8.90
N HIS A 56 -3.09 4.22 -7.98
CA HIS A 56 -1.68 4.54 -7.81
C HIS A 56 -0.73 3.48 -8.40
N HIS A 57 -1.26 2.57 -9.23
CA HIS A 57 -0.52 1.47 -9.87
C HIS A 57 0.31 0.60 -8.90
N ILE A 58 -0.21 0.39 -7.69
CA ILE A 58 0.37 -0.47 -6.66
C ILE A 58 -0.22 -1.88 -6.83
N LEU A 59 0.61 -2.91 -6.66
CA LEU A 59 0.13 -4.30 -6.68
C LEU A 59 -0.92 -4.52 -5.57
N LYS A 60 -2.07 -5.07 -5.95
CA LYS A 60 -3.16 -5.39 -5.05
C LYS A 60 -3.28 -6.90 -4.88
N GLN A 61 -3.45 -7.38 -3.66
CA GLN A 61 -3.72 -8.78 -3.35
C GLN A 61 -4.94 -8.87 -2.45
N LEU A 62 -5.96 -9.59 -2.90
CA LEU A 62 -7.09 -9.96 -2.07
C LEU A 62 -6.74 -11.23 -1.31
N ASN A 63 -6.79 -11.18 0.02
CA ASN A 63 -6.64 -12.35 0.87
C ASN A 63 -8.03 -12.88 1.25
N ASN A 64 -8.63 -13.67 0.36
CA ASN A 64 -9.84 -14.43 0.67
C ASN A 64 -9.42 -15.74 1.33
N ASN A 65 -9.22 -15.73 2.64
CA ASN A 65 -9.06 -16.94 3.44
C ASN A 65 -10.43 -17.58 3.79
N LEU A 66 -11.40 -17.47 2.88
CA LEU A 66 -12.68 -18.18 2.94
C LEU A 66 -12.47 -19.53 2.25
N ILE A 67 -11.68 -20.37 2.92
CA ILE A 67 -11.77 -21.82 2.77
C ILE A 67 -12.84 -22.25 3.78
N ASN A 68 -14.05 -22.50 3.29
CA ASN A 68 -15.07 -23.35 3.90
C ASN A 68 -15.86 -23.97 2.75
#